data_AF-A0A378VKM7-F1
#
_entry.id   AF-A0A378VKM7-F1
#
_cell.length_a   1.000
_cell.length_b   1.000
_cell.length_c   1.000
_cell.angle_alpha   90.00
_cell.angle_beta   90.00
_cell.angle_gamma   90.00
#
_symmetry.space_group_name_H-M   'P 1'
#
loop_
_entity.id
_entity.type
_entity.pdbx_description
1 polymer ?
#
loop_
_entity_poly.entity_id
_entity_poly.type
_entity_poly.pdbx_seq_one_letter_code
_entity_poly.pdbx_strand_id
1 'polypeptide(L)'
;MDKIAIGGRYTVRVFDGESSLSAERGWYWRNEAGWYFQAAHQFYLALDGGHVSGDSAQYLLGQTLIGAAAGLRGQFKAGGSLNYDLFVGKPIKKPQGFSKRTAVFGFNLNYSF
;
A
#
# COMPACT_ATOMS: atom_id res chain seq x y z
N MET A 1 18.77 2.40 -18.16
CA MET A 1 19.08 1.80 -16.84
C MET A 1 17.76 1.55 -16.15
N ASP A 2 17.57 0.35 -15.61
CA ASP A 2 16.37 0.04 -14.84
C ASP A 2 16.40 0.77 -13.49
N LYS A 3 15.22 1.23 -13.06
CA LYS A 3 15.02 1.87 -11.77
C LYS A 3 13.98 1.11 -10.97
N ILE A 4 14.17 1.06 -9.66
CA ILE A 4 13.14 0.60 -8.73
C ILE A 4 12.29 1.80 -8.30
N ALA A 5 10.97 1.64 -8.36
CA ALA A 5 10.02 2.66 -7.91
C ALA A 5 9.25 2.18 -6.67
N ILE A 6 9.18 3.03 -5.65
CA ILE A 6 8.38 2.82 -4.43
C ILE A 6 7.31 3.91 -4.28
N GLY A 7 6.19 3.56 -3.66
CA GLY A 7 5.04 4.46 -3.47
C GLY A 7 3.93 4.14 -4.45
N GLY A 8 3.23 3.03 -4.19
CA GLY A 8 2.21 2.46 -5.07
C GLY A 8 1.60 1.20 -4.45
N ARG A 9 0.47 0.74 -4.98
CA ARG A 9 -0.29 -0.42 -4.46
C ARG A 9 0.53 -1.71 -4.33
N TYR A 10 1.60 -1.88 -5.12
CA TYR A 10 2.43 -3.08 -5.09
C TYR A 10 3.68 -2.96 -4.20
N THR A 11 4.03 -1.75 -3.75
CA THR A 11 5.17 -1.48 -2.86
C THR A 11 4.69 -0.91 -1.53
N VAL A 12 4.71 0.40 -1.35
CA VAL A 12 4.16 1.06 -0.15
C VAL A 12 2.72 1.48 -0.45
N ARG A 13 1.74 0.65 -0.03
CA ARG A 13 0.35 0.65 -0.55
C ARG A 13 -0.44 1.93 -0.38
N VAL A 14 -0.14 2.71 0.66
CA VAL A 14 -0.89 3.93 1.03
C VAL A 14 -0.51 5.14 0.19
N PHE A 15 0.40 4.96 -0.77
CA PHE A 15 0.76 5.98 -1.75
C PHE A 15 0.15 5.57 -3.09
N ASP A 16 -0.52 6.51 -3.74
CA ASP A 16 -1.31 6.32 -4.96
C ASP A 16 -0.49 6.40 -6.26
N GLY A 17 0.83 6.64 -6.14
CA GLY A 17 1.73 6.80 -7.28
C GLY A 17 1.82 8.23 -7.81
N GLU A 18 0.94 9.16 -7.40
CA GLU A 18 1.07 10.59 -7.71
C GLU A 18 2.34 11.19 -7.08
N SER A 19 2.82 10.58 -6.00
CA SER A 19 4.12 10.86 -5.40
C SER A 19 4.84 9.54 -5.13
N SER A 20 5.75 9.16 -6.03
CA SER A 20 6.60 7.97 -5.92
C SER A 20 8.08 8.36 -5.89
N LEU A 21 8.93 7.46 -5.41
CA LEU A 21 10.39 7.61 -5.41
C LEU A 21 10.98 6.55 -6.32
N SER A 22 11.89 6.95 -7.23
CA SER A 22 12.49 6.05 -8.20
C SER A 22 13.99 6.31 -8.36
N ALA A 23 14.81 5.28 -8.18
CA ALA A 23 16.26 5.36 -8.33
C ALA A 23 16.86 4.02 -8.80
N GLU A 24 18.17 3.98 -9.02
CA GLU A 24 18.92 2.82 -9.55
C GLU A 24 18.86 1.60 -8.61
N ARG A 25 18.76 1.83 -7.30
CA ARG A 25 18.75 0.77 -6.27
C ARG A 25 17.68 1.05 -5.23
N GLY A 26 17.28 0.02 -4.50
CA GLY A 26 16.32 0.18 -3.42
C GLY A 26 15.75 -1.14 -2.92
N TRP A 27 14.89 -1.03 -1.92
CA TRP A 27 14.17 -2.15 -1.34
C TRP A 27 12.78 -1.70 -0.88
N TYR A 28 11.87 -2.66 -0.75
CA TYR A 28 10.60 -2.48 -0.07
C TYR A 28 10.27 -3.73 0.73
N TRP A 29 9.48 -3.54 1.79
CA TRP A 29 9.06 -4.57 2.71
C TRP A 29 7.59 -4.33 3.04
N ARG A 30 6.80 -5.40 3.07
CA ARG A 30 5.34 -5.34 3.20
C ARG A 30 4.88 -6.41 4.16
N ASN A 31 4.19 -5.99 5.22
CA ASN A 31 3.69 -6.89 6.25
C ASN A 31 2.22 -6.70 6.43
N GLU A 32 1.56 -7.79 6.76
CA GLU A 32 0.14 -7.82 7.03
C GLU A 32 -0.12 -8.85 8.13
N ALA A 33 -0.86 -8.42 9.14
CA ALA A 33 -1.40 -9.29 10.17
C ALA A 33 -2.91 -9.23 10.06
N GLY A 34 -3.57 -10.37 10.00
CA GLY A 34 -5.02 -10.39 9.92
C GLY A 34 -5.68 -11.42 10.82
N TRP A 35 -6.89 -11.09 11.23
CA TRP A 35 -7.71 -11.79 12.19
C TRP A 35 -9.03 -12.17 11.54
N TYR A 36 -9.35 -13.47 11.51
CA TYR A 36 -10.66 -13.98 11.10
C TYR A 36 -11.69 -13.84 12.22
N PHE A 37 -12.65 -12.94 12.07
CA PHE A 37 -13.74 -12.78 13.05
C PHE A 37 -14.99 -13.58 12.65
N GLN A 38 -15.05 -14.02 11.39
CA GLN A 38 -16.04 -14.97 10.89
C GLN A 38 -15.39 -15.82 9.78
N ALA A 39 -15.97 -16.99 9.50
CA ALA A 39 -15.55 -17.81 8.36
C ALA A 39 -15.59 -16.97 7.08
N ALA A 40 -14.47 -16.92 6.35
CA ALA A 40 -14.27 -16.12 5.14
C ALA A 40 -14.32 -14.58 5.32
N HIS A 41 -14.29 -14.05 6.55
CA HIS A 41 -14.18 -12.60 6.80
C HIS A 41 -13.03 -12.29 7.76
N GLN A 42 -12.19 -11.32 7.37
CA GLN A 42 -10.94 -11.00 8.04
C GLN A 42 -10.76 -9.50 8.18
N PHE A 43 -10.44 -9.05 9.39
CA PHE A 43 -9.85 -7.73 9.63
C PHE A 43 -8.33 -7.84 9.47
N TYR A 44 -7.67 -6.84 8.90
CA TYR A 44 -6.21 -6.83 8.77
C TYR A 44 -5.60 -5.47 9.06
N LEU A 45 -4.36 -5.51 9.55
CA LEU A 45 -3.46 -4.39 9.71
C LEU A 45 -2.24 -4.61 8.82
N ALA A 46 -1.75 -3.56 8.19
CA ALA A 46 -0.63 -3.59 7.28
C ALA A 46 0.39 -2.51 7.65
N LEU A 47 1.67 -2.86 7.50
CA LEU A 47 2.80 -1.94 7.61
C LEU A 47 3.74 -2.19 6.43
N ASP A 48 3.93 -1.15 5.63
CA ASP A 48 4.78 -1.18 4.45
C ASP A 48 5.87 -0.11 4.57
N GLY A 49 7.07 -0.42 4.10
CA GLY A 49 8.18 0.51 4.05
C GLY A 49 9.06 0.28 2.85
N GLY A 50 9.73 1.32 2.38
CA GLY A 50 10.70 1.19 1.30
C GLY A 50 11.68 2.33 1.27
N HIS A 51 12.83 2.06 0.66
CA HIS A 51 13.89 3.03 0.47
C HIS A 51 14.53 2.90 -0.91
N VAL A 52 14.88 4.02 -1.52
CA VAL A 52 15.62 4.08 -2.78
C VAL A 52 16.96 4.76 -2.60
N SER A 53 17.97 4.31 -3.34
CA SER A 53 19.34 4.84 -3.28
C SER A 53 19.98 4.78 -4.67
N GLY A 54 21.09 5.51 -4.85
CA GLY A 54 21.74 5.64 -6.16
C GLY A 54 22.06 7.09 -6.48
N ASP A 55 22.75 7.30 -7.59
CA ASP A 55 23.20 8.62 -8.00
C ASP A 55 22.03 9.53 -8.33
N SER A 56 20.90 8.99 -8.82
CA SER A 56 19.70 9.80 -9.01
C SER A 56 18.94 10.08 -7.72
N ALA A 57 19.17 9.29 -6.66
CA ALA A 57 18.45 9.43 -5.40
C ALA A 57 18.82 10.72 -4.64
N GLN A 58 19.97 11.34 -4.94
CA GLN A 58 20.39 12.61 -4.34
C GLN A 58 19.54 13.80 -4.80
N TYR A 59 18.85 13.67 -5.94
CA TYR A 59 17.98 14.71 -6.49
C TYR A 59 16.50 14.52 -6.12
N LEU A 60 16.18 13.47 -5.35
CA LEU A 60 14.83 13.22 -4.86
C LEU A 60 14.55 14.08 -3.62
N LEU A 61 13.28 14.45 -3.42
CA LEU A 61 12.80 15.17 -2.22
C LEU A 61 13.06 14.39 -0.92
N GLY A 62 13.24 13.09 -1.04
CA GLY A 62 13.67 12.18 0.01
C GLY A 62 13.74 10.77 -0.55
N GLN A 63 14.13 9.81 0.29
CA GLN A 63 14.49 8.46 -0.18
C GLN A 63 13.68 7.35 0.48
N THR A 64 12.82 7.67 1.46
CA THR A 64 12.10 6.66 2.26
C THR A 64 10.61 6.94 2.30
N LEU A 65 9.80 5.88 2.15
CA LEU A 65 8.36 5.90 2.39
C LEU A 65 7.99 4.85 3.43
N ILE A 66 7.10 5.20 4.36
CA ILE A 66 6.50 4.26 5.32
C ILE A 66 5.00 4.53 5.34
N GLY A 67 4.21 3.46 5.30
CA GLY A 67 2.76 3.51 5.31
C GLY A 67 2.16 2.44 6.20
N ALA A 68 1.02 2.75 6.81
CA ALA A 68 0.24 1.80 7.56
C ALA A 68 -1.20 1.78 7.05
N ALA A 69 -1.84 0.62 7.03
CA ALA A 69 -3.24 0.49 6.63
C ALA A 69 -4.00 -0.47 7.55
N ALA A 70 -5.30 -0.28 7.61
CA ALA A 70 -6.25 -1.20 8.23
C ALA A 70 -7.37 -1.49 7.24
N GLY A 71 -7.84 -2.73 7.18
CA GLY A 71 -8.89 -3.10 6.26
C GLY A 71 -9.72 -4.28 6.70
N LEU A 72 -10.78 -4.50 5.95
CA LEU A 72 -11.75 -5.56 6.13
C LEU A 72 -11.95 -6.24 4.78
N ARG A 73 -11.70 -7.53 4.71
CA ARG A 73 -11.93 -8.33 3.51
C ARG A 73 -12.78 -9.54 3.82
N GLY A 74 -13.47 -10.03 2.81
CA GLY A 74 -14.16 -11.30 2.93
C GLY A 74 -14.95 -11.69 1.70
N GLN A 75 -15.75 -12.73 1.87
CA GLN A 75 -16.48 -13.37 0.78
C GLN A 75 -17.88 -13.78 1.25
N PHE A 76 -18.90 -13.43 0.46
CA PHE A 76 -20.27 -13.90 0.63
C PHE A 76 -20.61 -14.94 -0.45
N LYS A 77 -21.31 -16.00 -0.05
CA LYS A 77 -21.91 -16.96 -0.99
C LYS A 77 -23.32 -16.52 -1.33
N ALA A 78 -23.59 -16.24 -2.61
CA ALA A 78 -24.87 -15.71 -3.08
C ALA A 78 -25.21 -16.23 -4.49
N GLY A 79 -25.24 -17.56 -4.67
CA GLY A 79 -25.35 -18.21 -6.00
C GLY A 79 -24.04 -18.23 -6.79
N GLY A 80 -23.13 -17.32 -6.48
CA GLY A 80 -21.70 -17.37 -6.76
C GLY A 80 -20.91 -16.89 -5.54
N SER A 81 -19.73 -16.32 -5.76
CA SER A 81 -18.87 -15.77 -4.71
C SER A 81 -18.67 -14.27 -4.91
N LEU A 82 -19.20 -13.46 -3.98
CA LEU A 82 -18.95 -12.03 -3.91
C LEU A 82 -17.82 -11.73 -2.92
N ASN A 83 -16.66 -11.35 -3.42
CA ASN A 83 -15.50 -10.92 -2.65
C ASN A 83 -15.51 -9.40 -2.45
N TYR A 84 -15.12 -8.95 -1.27
CA TYR A 84 -14.93 -7.54 -0.95
C TYR A 84 -13.61 -7.33 -0.19
N ASP A 85 -13.00 -6.15 -0.38
CA ASP A 85 -11.88 -5.64 0.41
C ASP A 85 -12.06 -4.13 0.56
N LEU A 86 -12.15 -3.64 1.79
CA LEU A 86 -12.28 -2.22 2.14
C LEU A 86 -11.10 -1.84 3.02
N PHE A 87 -10.44 -0.73 2.75
CA PHE A 87 -9.31 -0.31 3.58
C PHE A 87 -9.18 1.21 3.72
N VAL A 88 -8.56 1.60 4.83
CA VAL A 88 -8.05 2.93 5.10
C VAL A 88 -6.55 2.84 5.37
N GLY A 89 -5.79 3.71 4.71
CA GLY A 89 -4.35 3.79 4.81
C GLY A 89 -3.88 5.18 5.19
N LYS A 90 -2.71 5.27 5.80
CA LYS A 90 -2.07 6.54 6.15
C LYS A 90 -0.56 6.48 5.88
N PRO A 91 0.00 7.50 5.21
CA PRO A 91 1.44 7.74 5.22
C PRO A 91 1.96 8.00 6.63
N ILE A 92 2.91 7.20 7.11
CA ILE A 92 3.59 7.40 8.40
C ILE A 92 4.86 8.24 8.21
N LYS A 93 5.62 7.98 7.14
CA LYS A 93 6.80 8.75 6.77
C LYS A 93 6.77 9.03 5.27
N LYS A 94 6.90 10.29 4.89
CA LYS A 94 7.02 10.74 3.50
C LYS A 94 7.89 12.01 3.40
N PRO A 95 8.58 12.24 2.27
CA PRO A 95 9.36 13.45 2.06
C PRO A 95 8.54 14.74 2.15
N GLN A 96 9.20 15.83 2.53
CA GLN A 96 8.61 17.17 2.48
C GLN A 96 8.41 17.54 0.99
N GLY A 97 7.17 17.91 0.63
CA GLY A 97 6.77 18.15 -0.77
C GLY A 97 5.86 17.06 -1.35
N PHE A 98 5.79 15.87 -0.74
CA PHE A 98 4.74 14.89 -1.08
C PHE A 98 3.37 15.39 -0.64
N SER A 99 2.33 14.98 -1.36
CA SER A 99 0.93 15.35 -1.11
C SER A 99 0.56 15.42 0.38
N LYS A 100 -0.13 16.47 0.80
CA LYS A 100 -0.57 16.65 2.21
C LYS A 100 -1.68 15.69 2.63
N ARG A 101 -2.12 14.76 1.76
CA ARG A 101 -3.10 13.72 2.11
C ARG A 101 -2.66 13.00 3.39
N THR A 102 -3.58 12.96 4.35
CA THR A 102 -3.39 12.36 5.67
C THR A 102 -3.98 10.96 5.77
N ALA A 103 -4.84 10.58 4.81
CA ALA A 103 -5.42 9.26 4.68
C ALA A 103 -5.73 8.94 3.21
N VAL A 104 -5.78 7.64 2.89
CA VAL A 104 -6.21 7.08 1.62
C VAL A 104 -7.27 6.03 1.91
N PHE A 105 -8.36 6.04 1.15
CA PHE A 105 -9.42 5.04 1.25
C PHE A 105 -9.47 4.27 -0.06
N GLY A 106 -9.71 2.97 0.03
CA GLY A 106 -9.87 2.14 -1.15
C GLY A 106 -10.83 1.00 -0.91
N PHE A 107 -11.43 0.53 -2.00
CA PHE A 107 -12.29 -0.64 -2.00
C PHE A 107 -12.03 -1.48 -3.24
N ASN A 108 -12.29 -2.78 -3.13
CA ASN A 108 -12.32 -3.72 -4.23
C ASN A 108 -13.53 -4.63 -4.07
N LEU A 109 -14.24 -4.85 -5.18
CA LEU A 109 -15.38 -5.75 -5.27
C LEU A 109 -15.17 -6.66 -6.47
N ASN A 110 -15.37 -7.96 -6.27
CA ASN A 110 -15.24 -8.95 -7.32
C ASN A 110 -16.31 -10.02 -7.16
N TYR A 111 -16.98 -10.39 -8.24
CA TYR A 111 -17.97 -11.46 -8.27
C TYR A 111 -17.50 -12.55 -9.22
N SER A 112 -17.52 -13.80 -8.77
CA SER A 112 -17.26 -14.98 -9.60
C SER A 112 -18.46 -15.93 -9.56
N PHE A 113 -18.86 -16.44 -10.73
CA PHE A 113 -19.97 -17.36 -10.91
C PHE A 113 -19.51 -18.82 -10.89
#